data_AF-A0A356KD16-F1
#
_entry.id   AF-A0A356KD16-F1
#
_cell.length_a   1.000
_cell.length_b   1.000
_cell.length_c   1.000
_cell.angle_alpha   90.00
_cell.angle_beta   90.00
_cell.angle_gamma   90.00
#
_symmetry.space_group_name_H-M   'P 1'
#
loop_
_entity.id
_entity.type
_entity.pdbx_description
1 polymer ?
#
loop_
_entity_poly.entity_id
_entity_poly.type
_entity_poly.pdbx_seq_one_letter_code
_entity_poly.pdbx_strand_id
1 'polypeptide(L)'
;MVAVALERLPEGTRGAELNVAIVSRLEALVTEQQRVHPQVRFWLAGSPMIKARIVAAIQHDMVTFAPPLMLIAMLVASCMLRSIKGVALVLGVLGLTNGMTLGAMGLLGVPLDAMTSLVPTLILVIGVADSLHLLVEQRAQAARLGPEASGAETIEAAARHVLVPCLLTSATTMIGFGSLVASPIP
;
A
#
# COMPACT_ATOMS: atom_id res chain seq x y z
N MET A 1 35.15 -21.52 -0.62
CA MET A 1 35.55 -21.30 0.79
C MET A 1 34.72 -20.13 1.30
N VAL A 2 33.66 -20.38 2.07
CA VAL A 2 32.74 -19.34 2.57
C VAL A 2 33.31 -18.82 3.89
N ALA A 3 33.89 -17.62 3.87
CA ALA A 3 34.40 -16.96 5.07
C ALA A 3 33.26 -16.14 5.69
N VAL A 4 32.75 -16.61 6.84
CA VAL A 4 31.75 -15.89 7.64
C VAL A 4 32.51 -15.15 8.76
N ALA A 5 32.70 -13.85 8.61
CA ALA A 5 33.23 -12.99 9.67
C ALA A 5 32.08 -12.63 10.63
N LEU A 6 32.03 -13.29 11.78
CA LEU A 6 31.12 -12.96 12.88
C LEU A 6 31.84 -12.02 13.85
N GLU A 7 31.70 -10.71 13.64
CA GLU A 7 32.07 -9.70 14.64
C GLU A 7 30.82 -9.25 15.41
N ARG A 8 30.87 -9.37 16.74
CA ARG A 8 29.74 -9.09 17.65
C ARG A 8 29.42 -7.59 17.63
N LEU A 9 28.15 -7.24 17.42
CA LEU A 9 27.64 -5.86 17.41
C LEU A 9 26.41 -5.71 18.33
N PRO A 10 26.14 -4.46 18.79
CA PRO A 10 25.53 -4.18 20.09
C PRO A 10 24.05 -4.54 20.20
N GLU A 11 23.68 -5.08 21.34
CA GLU A 11 22.32 -5.45 21.72
C GLU A 11 21.42 -4.20 21.80
N GLY A 12 20.43 -4.11 20.92
CA GLY A 12 19.39 -3.07 21.02
C GLY A 12 18.75 -2.61 19.70
N THR A 13 19.29 -2.96 18.54
CA THR A 13 18.76 -2.46 17.26
C THR A 13 17.62 -3.35 16.74
N ARG A 14 16.44 -2.76 16.49
CA ARG A 14 15.26 -3.42 15.91
C ARG A 14 15.68 -4.22 14.66
N GLY A 15 15.37 -5.51 14.63
CA GLY A 15 15.97 -6.49 13.70
C GLY A 15 15.89 -6.16 12.20
N ALA A 16 14.96 -5.31 11.75
CA ALA A 16 14.87 -4.89 10.35
C ALA A 16 16.00 -3.91 9.94
N GLU A 17 16.28 -2.90 10.76
CA GLU A 17 17.35 -1.91 10.50
C GLU A 17 18.73 -2.55 10.60
N LEU A 18 18.90 -3.49 11.54
CA LEU A 18 20.12 -4.27 11.70
C LEU A 18 20.41 -5.12 10.45
N ASN A 19 19.39 -5.76 9.86
CA ASN A 19 19.55 -6.57 8.65
C ASN A 19 19.96 -5.72 7.44
N VAL A 20 19.40 -4.53 7.28
CA VAL A 20 19.75 -3.60 6.19
C VAL A 20 21.19 -3.07 6.37
N ALA A 21 21.60 -2.76 7.60
CA ALA A 21 22.96 -2.33 7.91
C ALA A 21 24.01 -3.44 7.67
N ILE A 22 23.71 -4.69 8.05
CA ILE A 22 24.59 -5.83 7.79
C ILE A 22 24.74 -6.08 6.28
N VAL A 23 23.63 -6.02 5.55
CA VAL A 23 23.63 -6.27 4.10
C VAL A 23 24.42 -5.22 3.34
N SER A 24 24.23 -3.93 3.65
CA SER A 24 25.01 -2.86 3.00
C SER A 24 26.52 -2.98 3.23
N ARG A 25 26.95 -3.40 4.44
CA ARG A 25 28.38 -3.63 4.73
C ARG A 25 28.93 -4.87 4.02
N LEU A 26 28.16 -5.96 3.96
CA LEU A 26 28.56 -7.15 3.23
C LEU A 26 28.60 -6.91 1.71
N GLU A 27 27.68 -6.12 1.15
CA GLU A 27 27.71 -5.70 -0.25
C GLU A 27 28.94 -4.85 -0.58
N ALA A 28 29.34 -3.95 0.34
CA ALA A 28 30.57 -3.16 0.17
C ALA A 28 31.81 -4.07 0.13
N LEU A 29 31.93 -5.03 1.06
CA LEU A 29 33.04 -5.99 1.10
C LEU A 29 33.08 -6.91 -0.12
N VAL A 30 31.91 -7.36 -0.61
CA VAL A 30 31.83 -8.17 -1.83
C VAL A 30 32.21 -7.35 -3.06
N THR A 31 31.79 -6.09 -3.15
CA THR A 31 32.16 -5.19 -4.25
C THR A 31 33.67 -4.93 -4.27
N GLU A 32 34.28 -4.76 -3.09
CA GLU A 32 35.73 -4.60 -2.94
C GLU A 32 36.50 -5.87 -3.36
N GLN A 33 36.07 -7.05 -2.90
CA GLN A 33 36.69 -8.34 -3.24
C GLN A 33 36.54 -8.70 -4.72
N GLN A 34 35.41 -8.34 -5.34
CA GLN A 34 35.15 -8.58 -6.76
C GLN A 34 35.97 -7.66 -7.66
N ARG A 35 36.39 -6.50 -7.14
CA ARG A 35 37.36 -5.59 -7.78
C ARG A 35 38.79 -6.16 -7.75
N VAL A 36 39.14 -6.87 -6.69
CA VAL A 36 40.46 -7.50 -6.51
C VAL A 36 40.58 -8.83 -7.27
N HIS A 37 39.48 -9.59 -7.38
CA HIS A 37 39.43 -10.87 -8.08
C HIS A 37 38.37 -10.90 -9.19
N PRO A 38 38.62 -10.24 -10.35
CA PRO A 38 37.62 -10.09 -11.41
C PRO A 38 37.22 -11.41 -12.11
N GLN A 39 37.99 -12.49 -11.93
CA GLN A 39 37.67 -13.81 -12.48
C GLN A 39 36.76 -14.65 -11.57
N VAL A 40 36.49 -14.18 -10.35
CA VAL A 40 35.63 -14.88 -9.37
C VAL A 40 34.40 -14.03 -9.10
N ARG A 41 33.21 -14.62 -9.34
CA ARG A 41 31.93 -13.96 -9.13
C ARG A 41 31.44 -14.24 -7.72
N PHE A 42 31.37 -13.21 -6.89
CA PHE A 42 30.92 -13.32 -5.51
C PHE A 42 29.40 -13.09 -5.45
N TRP A 43 28.73 -13.85 -4.59
CA TRP A 43 27.29 -13.74 -4.36
C TRP A 43 27.04 -13.66 -2.86
N LEU A 44 26.19 -12.72 -2.46
CA LEU A 44 25.65 -12.69 -1.10
C LEU A 44 24.50 -13.68 -0.98
N ALA A 45 24.61 -14.63 -0.06
CA ALA A 45 23.54 -15.57 0.27
C ALA A 45 23.31 -15.58 1.79
N GLY A 46 22.05 -15.70 2.20
CA GLY A 46 21.66 -15.80 3.62
C GLY A 46 20.32 -15.12 3.93
N SER A 47 19.68 -15.55 5.01
CA SER A 47 18.38 -15.03 5.46
C SER A 47 18.35 -13.50 5.70
N PRO A 48 19.42 -12.85 6.23
CA PRO A 48 19.44 -11.38 6.37
C PRO A 48 19.41 -10.64 5.02
N MET A 49 20.07 -11.19 4.00
CA MET A 49 20.10 -10.63 2.64
C MET A 49 18.73 -10.66 1.98
N ILE A 50 18.02 -11.79 2.12
CA ILE A 50 16.67 -11.96 1.58
C ILE A 50 15.71 -10.97 2.26
N LYS A 51 15.76 -10.86 3.59
CA LYS A 51 14.91 -9.91 4.34
C LYS A 51 15.18 -8.46 3.94
N ALA A 52 16.44 -8.05 3.82
CA ALA A 52 16.79 -6.69 3.40
C ALA A 52 16.37 -6.40 1.95
N ARG A 53 16.55 -7.35 1.03
CA ARG A 53 16.10 -7.23 -0.37
C ARG A 53 14.58 -7.14 -0.46
N ILE A 54 13.84 -7.91 0.34
CA ILE A 54 12.37 -7.82 0.41
C ILE A 54 11.95 -6.43 0.91
N VAL A 55 12.55 -5.93 2.00
CA VAL A 55 12.25 -4.59 2.53
C VAL A 55 12.57 -3.49 1.51
N ALA A 56 13.70 -3.59 0.82
CA ALA A 56 14.08 -2.64 -0.23
C ALA A 56 13.13 -2.71 -1.45
N ALA A 57 12.73 -3.92 -1.87
CA ALA A 57 11.76 -4.11 -2.94
C ALA A 57 10.39 -3.52 -2.56
N ILE A 58 9.96 -3.71 -1.31
CA ILE A 58 8.73 -3.12 -0.77
C ILE A 58 8.75 -1.59 -0.86
N GLN A 59 9.83 -0.96 -0.39
CA GLN A 59 9.94 0.51 -0.46
C GLN A 59 9.91 1.00 -1.91
N HIS A 60 10.59 0.28 -2.80
CA HIS A 60 10.59 0.57 -4.23
C HIS A 60 9.19 0.42 -4.83
N ASP A 61 8.44 -0.62 -4.47
CA ASP A 61 7.09 -0.89 -4.94
C ASP A 61 6.11 0.20 -4.48
N MET A 62 6.19 0.64 -3.22
CA MET A 62 5.33 1.72 -2.73
C MET A 62 5.52 3.01 -3.53
N VAL A 63 6.77 3.38 -3.85
CA VAL A 63 7.07 4.61 -4.61
C VAL A 63 6.82 4.43 -6.11
N THR A 64 6.95 3.22 -6.65
CA THR A 64 6.78 2.95 -8.08
C THR A 64 5.33 2.73 -8.46
N PHE A 65 4.53 2.06 -7.63
CA PHE A 65 3.12 1.78 -7.92
C PHE A 65 2.19 2.92 -7.55
N ALA A 66 2.51 3.72 -6.52
CA ALA A 66 1.62 4.81 -6.10
C ALA A 66 1.36 5.87 -7.21
N PRO A 67 2.36 6.38 -7.96
CA PRO A 67 2.13 7.39 -8.98
C PRO A 67 1.28 6.89 -10.18
N PRO A 68 1.53 5.70 -10.77
CA PRO A 68 0.67 5.13 -11.79
C PRO A 68 -0.76 4.90 -11.29
N LEU A 69 -0.94 4.38 -10.07
CA LEU A 69 -2.28 4.19 -9.50
C LEU A 69 -3.01 5.52 -9.32
N MET A 70 -2.33 6.54 -8.78
CA MET A 70 -2.90 7.88 -8.65
C MET A 70 -3.28 8.47 -10.01
N LEU A 71 -2.44 8.30 -11.04
CA LEU A 71 -2.72 8.78 -12.38
C LEU A 71 -3.96 8.10 -12.97
N ILE A 72 -4.04 6.77 -12.86
CA ILE A 72 -5.21 6.00 -13.32
C ILE A 72 -6.46 6.42 -12.55
N ALA A 73 -6.39 6.54 -11.23
CA ALA A 73 -7.48 7.01 -10.38
C ALA A 73 -7.98 8.39 -10.83
N MET A 74 -7.05 9.32 -11.06
CA MET A 74 -7.37 10.67 -11.53
C MET A 74 -8.01 10.65 -12.92
N LEU A 75 -7.52 9.81 -13.84
CA LEU A 75 -8.09 9.65 -15.19
C LEU A 75 -9.52 9.09 -15.14
N VAL A 76 -9.73 8.00 -14.38
CA VAL A 76 -11.05 7.37 -14.24
C VAL A 76 -12.02 8.33 -13.58
N ALA A 77 -11.63 8.97 -12.47
CA ALA A 77 -12.47 9.95 -11.79
C ALA A 77 -12.78 11.16 -12.68
N SER A 78 -11.82 11.66 -13.44
CA SER A 78 -12.04 12.76 -14.38
C SER A 78 -13.00 12.35 -15.50
N CYS A 79 -12.86 11.13 -16.02
CA CYS A 79 -13.71 10.60 -17.08
C CYS A 79 -15.17 10.40 -16.61
N MET A 80 -15.37 9.81 -15.43
CA MET A 80 -16.71 9.50 -14.91
C MET A 80 -17.40 10.72 -14.30
N LEU A 81 -16.69 11.51 -13.50
CA LEU A 81 -17.29 12.63 -12.78
C LEU A 81 -17.34 13.90 -13.63
N ARG A 82 -16.45 14.06 -14.62
CA ARG A 82 -16.34 15.26 -15.47
C ARG A 82 -16.31 16.56 -14.66
N SER A 83 -15.77 16.52 -13.44
CA SER A 83 -15.79 17.62 -12.48
C SER A 83 -14.52 17.65 -11.65
N ILE A 84 -13.78 18.76 -11.70
CA ILE A 84 -12.53 18.97 -10.94
C ILE A 84 -12.79 18.87 -9.43
N LYS A 85 -13.92 19.39 -8.95
CA LYS A 85 -14.30 19.30 -7.53
C LYS A 85 -14.54 17.85 -7.10
N GLY A 86 -15.14 17.04 -7.97
CA GLY A 86 -15.34 15.62 -7.70
C GLY A 86 -14.03 14.85 -7.64
N VAL A 87 -13.11 15.11 -8.56
CA VAL A 87 -11.77 14.51 -8.56
C VAL A 87 -10.99 14.90 -7.30
N ALA A 88 -11.01 16.17 -6.91
CA ALA A 88 -10.36 16.65 -5.69
C ALA A 88 -10.95 15.99 -4.42
N LEU A 89 -12.26 15.78 -4.38
CA LEU A 89 -12.92 15.07 -3.28
C LEU A 89 -12.44 13.62 -3.19
N VAL A 90 -12.40 12.89 -4.31
CA VAL A 90 -11.90 11.51 -4.35
C VAL A 90 -10.46 11.46 -3.85
N LEU A 91 -9.58 12.31 -4.38
CA LEU A 91 -8.17 12.35 -3.95
C LEU A 91 -8.02 12.71 -2.46
N GLY A 92 -8.84 13.63 -1.95
CA GLY A 92 -8.85 14.01 -0.53
C GLY A 92 -9.27 12.85 0.37
N VAL A 93 -10.32 12.11 0.01
CA VAL A 93 -10.76 10.92 0.74
C VAL A 93 -9.69 9.84 0.73
N LEU A 94 -9.06 9.58 -0.42
CA LEU A 94 -7.97 8.60 -0.52
C LEU A 94 -6.77 8.96 0.36
N GLY A 95 -6.34 10.22 0.32
CA GLY A 95 -5.24 10.70 1.16
C GLY A 95 -5.56 10.58 2.65
N LEU A 96 -6.78 10.95 3.04
CA LEU A 96 -7.22 10.85 4.42
C LEU A 96 -7.30 9.40 4.90
N THR A 97 -7.95 8.52 4.12
CA THR A 97 -8.10 7.10 4.45
C THR A 97 -6.73 6.43 4.56
N ASN A 98 -5.85 6.62 3.58
CA ASN A 98 -4.52 6.03 3.61
C ASN A 98 -3.68 6.58 4.77
N GLY A 99 -3.75 7.89 5.04
CA GLY A 99 -3.09 8.52 6.18
C GLY A 99 -3.61 8.00 7.53
N MET A 100 -4.92 7.82 7.67
CA MET A 100 -5.54 7.22 8.86
C MET A 100 -5.12 5.77 9.04
N THR A 101 -5.06 4.96 7.98
CA THR A 101 -4.61 3.58 8.08
C THR A 101 -3.14 3.48 8.48
N LEU A 102 -2.25 4.20 7.81
CA LEU A 102 -0.83 4.22 8.16
C LEU A 102 -0.58 4.78 9.57
N GLY A 103 -1.34 5.81 9.96
CA GLY A 103 -1.31 6.36 11.32
C GLY A 103 -1.78 5.35 12.37
N ALA A 104 -2.87 4.63 12.11
CA ALA A 104 -3.37 3.58 12.97
C ALA A 104 -2.37 2.42 13.09
N MET A 105 -1.72 2.01 11.99
CA MET A 105 -0.66 1.00 12.00
C MET A 105 0.52 1.44 12.88
N GLY A 106 0.93 2.71 12.78
CA GLY A 106 1.97 3.29 13.63
C GLY A 106 1.61 3.28 15.12
N LEU A 107 0.36 3.60 15.47
CA LEU A 107 -0.13 3.59 16.85
C LEU A 107 -0.26 2.17 17.42
N LEU A 108 -0.70 1.21 16.62
CA LEU A 108 -0.84 -0.20 17.00
C LEU A 108 0.50 -0.95 17.00
N GLY A 109 1.58 -0.33 16.53
CA GLY A 109 2.89 -0.95 16.42
C GLY A 109 2.96 -2.06 15.36
N VAL A 110 2.08 -2.03 14.36
CA VAL A 110 2.07 -2.99 13.25
C VAL A 110 3.29 -2.71 12.36
N PRO A 111 4.25 -3.64 12.25
CA PRO A 111 5.44 -3.43 11.44
C PRO A 111 5.08 -3.39 9.96
N LEU A 112 5.81 -2.56 9.19
CA LEU A 112 5.75 -2.60 7.73
C LEU A 112 6.62 -3.76 7.23
N ASP A 113 5.95 -4.81 6.80
CA ASP A 113 6.49 -6.02 6.20
C ASP A 113 5.93 -6.24 4.78
N ALA A 114 6.26 -7.37 4.16
CA ALA A 114 5.83 -7.68 2.80
C ALA A 114 4.31 -7.68 2.63
N MET A 115 3.55 -8.14 3.62
CA MET A 115 2.10 -8.25 3.51
C MET A 115 1.43 -6.91 3.78
N THR A 116 1.83 -6.23 4.85
CA THR A 116 1.28 -4.94 5.26
C THR A 116 1.66 -3.81 4.29
N SER A 117 2.73 -3.97 3.51
CA SER A 117 3.09 -3.01 2.45
C SER A 117 2.09 -2.92 1.30
N LEU A 118 1.27 -3.95 1.10
CA LEU A 118 0.22 -3.96 0.07
C LEU A 118 -0.98 -3.10 0.48
N VAL A 119 -1.15 -2.83 1.78
CA VAL A 119 -2.34 -2.17 2.33
C VAL A 119 -2.57 -0.79 1.68
N PRO A 120 -1.59 0.12 1.57
CA PRO A 120 -1.80 1.42 0.94
C PRO A 120 -2.22 1.33 -0.53
N THR A 121 -1.62 0.41 -1.29
CA THR A 121 -1.97 0.18 -2.70
C THR A 121 -3.40 -0.32 -2.83
N LEU A 122 -3.83 -1.23 -1.95
CA LEU A 122 -5.19 -1.76 -1.97
C LEU A 122 -6.24 -0.72 -1.55
N ILE A 123 -5.92 0.11 -0.55
CA ILE A 123 -6.78 1.23 -0.15
C ILE A 123 -6.97 2.21 -1.30
N LEU A 124 -5.92 2.48 -2.09
CA LEU A 124 -6.06 3.31 -3.29
C LEU A 124 -7.04 2.70 -4.28
N VAL A 125 -6.95 1.41 -4.58
CA VAL A 125 -7.84 0.75 -5.56
C VAL A 125 -9.29 0.73 -5.05
N ILE A 126 -9.51 0.21 -3.83
CA ILE A 126 -10.85 0.04 -3.25
C ILE A 126 -11.49 1.42 -3.00
N GLY A 127 -10.73 2.36 -2.43
CA GLY A 127 -11.21 3.70 -2.15
C GLY A 127 -11.63 4.47 -3.39
N VAL A 128 -10.94 4.29 -4.53
CA VAL A 128 -11.35 4.87 -5.81
C VAL A 128 -12.68 4.27 -6.27
N ALA A 129 -12.81 2.94 -6.21
CA ALA A 129 -14.03 2.25 -6.63
C ALA A 129 -15.24 2.69 -5.79
N ASP A 130 -15.13 2.68 -4.47
CA ASP A 130 -16.23 3.06 -3.57
C ASP A 130 -16.61 4.54 -3.70
N SER A 131 -15.61 5.43 -3.80
CA SER A 131 -15.86 6.87 -4.01
C SER A 131 -16.56 7.12 -5.34
N LEU A 132 -16.18 6.40 -6.40
CA LEU A 132 -16.83 6.52 -7.71
C LEU A 132 -18.24 5.97 -7.71
N HIS A 133 -18.47 4.80 -7.11
CA HIS A 133 -19.82 4.23 -6.97
C HIS A 133 -20.76 5.23 -6.30
N LEU A 134 -20.31 5.85 -5.18
CA LEU A 134 -21.13 6.81 -4.46
C LEU A 134 -21.37 8.10 -5.28
N LEU A 135 -20.34 8.69 -5.87
CA LEU A 135 -20.46 9.98 -6.56
C LEU A 135 -21.19 9.88 -7.90
N VAL A 136 -21.00 8.79 -8.64
CA VAL A 136 -21.75 8.54 -9.89
C VAL A 136 -23.23 8.31 -9.56
N GLU A 137 -23.52 7.52 -8.53
CA GLU A 137 -24.91 7.28 -8.11
C GLU A 137 -25.54 8.57 -7.56
N GLN A 138 -24.83 9.38 -6.78
CA GLN A 138 -25.30 10.70 -6.34
C GLN A 138 -25.69 11.58 -7.53
N ARG A 139 -24.87 11.61 -8.58
CA ARG A 139 -25.18 12.35 -9.79
C ARG A 139 -26.41 11.79 -10.52
N ALA A 140 -26.56 10.47 -10.55
CA ALA A 140 -27.73 9.82 -11.13
C ALA A 140 -29.02 10.14 -10.34
N GLN A 141 -28.96 10.11 -9.01
CA GLN A 141 -30.08 10.45 -8.14
C GLN A 141 -30.45 11.94 -8.21
N ALA A 142 -29.45 12.83 -8.29
CA ALA A 142 -29.68 14.26 -8.53
C ALA A 142 -30.43 14.52 -9.84
N ALA A 143 -30.13 13.77 -10.90
CA ALA A 143 -30.86 13.86 -12.16
C ALA A 143 -32.30 13.31 -12.08
N ARG A 144 -32.55 12.32 -11.22
CA ARG A 144 -33.88 11.70 -11.03
C ARG A 144 -34.81 12.50 -10.13
N LEU A 145 -34.30 13.02 -9.02
CA LEU A 145 -35.06 13.80 -8.04
C LEU A 145 -35.36 15.22 -8.53
N GLY A 146 -34.61 15.68 -9.55
CA GLY A 146 -34.80 16.99 -10.15
C GLY A 146 -34.04 18.11 -9.43
N PRO A 147 -34.07 19.33 -9.97
CA PRO A 147 -33.24 20.45 -9.52
C PRO A 147 -33.60 21.01 -8.14
N GLU A 148 -34.78 20.71 -7.60
CA GLU A 148 -35.19 21.14 -6.26
C GLU A 148 -34.66 20.23 -5.14
N ALA A 149 -34.14 19.05 -5.49
CA ALA A 149 -33.61 18.11 -4.51
C ALA A 149 -32.40 18.70 -3.80
N SER A 150 -32.41 18.62 -2.47
CA SER A 150 -31.27 19.04 -1.66
C SER A 150 -30.06 18.13 -1.89
N GLY A 151 -28.85 18.68 -1.77
CA GLY A 151 -27.62 17.89 -1.84
C GLY A 151 -27.64 16.71 -0.85
N ALA A 152 -28.20 16.91 0.33
CA ALA A 152 -28.33 15.85 1.35
C ALA A 152 -29.26 14.70 0.88
N GLU A 153 -30.37 15.02 0.23
CA GLU A 153 -31.33 14.03 -0.28
C GLU A 153 -30.72 13.17 -1.37
N THR A 154 -29.97 13.79 -2.30
CA THR A 154 -29.28 13.07 -3.37
C THR A 154 -28.19 12.13 -2.84
N ILE A 155 -27.46 12.54 -1.80
CA ILE A 155 -26.44 11.72 -1.15
C ILE A 155 -27.09 10.57 -0.39
N GLU A 156 -28.16 10.82 0.36
CA GLU A 156 -28.87 9.77 1.11
C GLU A 156 -29.44 8.72 0.15
N ALA A 157 -30.09 9.15 -0.94
CA ALA A 157 -30.64 8.25 -1.95
C ALA A 157 -29.54 7.39 -2.62
N ALA A 158 -28.39 7.98 -2.89
CA ALA A 158 -27.25 7.27 -3.47
C ALA A 158 -26.60 6.31 -2.48
N ALA A 159 -26.41 6.75 -1.23
CA ALA A 159 -25.87 5.92 -0.17
C ALA A 159 -26.75 4.67 0.03
N ARG A 160 -28.08 4.81 0.05
CA ARG A 160 -28.98 3.65 0.18
C ARG A 160 -28.83 2.62 -0.95
N HIS A 161 -28.48 3.05 -2.16
CA HIS A 161 -28.24 2.14 -3.28
C HIS A 161 -26.85 1.49 -3.25
N VAL A 162 -25.83 2.25 -2.84
CA VAL A 162 -24.42 1.84 -2.93
C VAL A 162 -23.93 1.13 -1.65
N LEU A 163 -24.59 1.37 -0.51
CA LEU A 163 -24.15 0.87 0.80
C LEU A 163 -24.05 -0.66 0.84
N VAL A 164 -25.08 -1.39 0.39
CA VAL A 164 -25.06 -2.87 0.44
C VAL A 164 -23.94 -3.44 -0.44
N PRO A 165 -23.78 -3.05 -1.72
CA PRO A 165 -22.65 -3.47 -2.54
C PRO A 165 -21.28 -3.17 -1.91
N CYS A 166 -21.04 -1.94 -1.44
CA CYS A 166 -19.74 -1.56 -0.87
C CYS A 166 -19.44 -2.23 0.48
N LEU A 167 -20.47 -2.51 1.29
CA LEU A 167 -20.28 -3.29 2.50
C LEU A 167 -19.92 -4.74 2.18
N LEU A 168 -20.51 -5.33 1.14
CA LEU A 168 -20.17 -6.68 0.70
C LEU A 168 -18.74 -6.76 0.17
N THR A 169 -18.27 -5.79 -0.63
CA THR A 169 -16.87 -5.75 -1.10
C THR A 169 -15.89 -5.58 0.07
N SER A 170 -16.23 -4.75 1.04
CA SER A 170 -15.43 -4.57 2.26
C SER A 170 -15.40 -5.83 3.11
N ALA A 171 -16.54 -6.51 3.28
CA ALA A 171 -16.64 -7.75 4.04
C ALA A 171 -15.85 -8.88 3.38
N THR A 172 -15.94 -9.05 2.05
CA THR A 172 -15.15 -10.07 1.35
C THR A 172 -13.65 -9.78 1.42
N THR A 173 -13.25 -8.50 1.33
CA THR A 173 -11.85 -8.08 1.55
C THR A 173 -11.40 -8.41 2.97
N MET A 174 -12.21 -8.09 3.97
CA MET A 174 -11.93 -8.40 5.38
C MET A 174 -11.79 -9.91 5.61
N ILE A 175 -12.65 -10.73 5.02
CA ILE A 175 -12.58 -12.20 5.11
C ILE A 175 -11.30 -12.71 4.41
N GLY A 176 -10.96 -12.15 3.23
CA GLY A 176 -9.74 -12.50 2.50
C GLY A 176 -8.47 -12.23 3.31
N PHE A 177 -8.34 -11.03 3.87
CA PHE A 177 -7.23 -10.68 4.76
C PHE A 177 -7.28 -11.44 6.09
N GLY A 178 -8.47 -11.65 6.66
CA GLY A 178 -8.67 -12.42 7.89
C GLY A 178 -8.23 -13.87 7.75
N SER A 179 -8.37 -14.46 6.55
CA SER A 179 -7.86 -15.80 6.27
C SER A 179 -6.33 -15.89 6.37
N LEU A 180 -5.59 -14.79 6.15
CA LEU A 180 -4.14 -14.77 6.33
C LEU A 180 -3.74 -14.86 7.80
N VAL A 181 -4.56 -14.34 8.72
CA VAL A 181 -4.36 -14.49 10.17
C VAL A 181 -4.47 -15.95 10.60
N ALA A 182 -5.37 -16.71 9.98
CA ALA A 182 -5.53 -18.14 10.25
C ALA A 182 -4.44 -19.00 9.57
N SER A 183 -3.68 -18.43 8.62
CA SER A 183 -2.66 -19.16 7.88
C SER A 183 -1.39 -19.31 8.71
N PRO A 184 -0.84 -20.54 8.88
CA PRO A 184 0.43 -20.77 9.54
C PRO A 184 1.58 -20.46 8.56
N ILE A 185 1.70 -19.21 8.15
CA ILE A 185 2.89 -18.71 7.42
C ILE A 185 3.47 -17.59 8.29
N PRO A 186 4.71 -17.74 8.79
CA PRO A 186 5.36 -16.75 9.63
C PRO A 186 5.73 -15.46 8.87
#